data_AF-A0A8J3AA91-F1
#
_entry.id   AF-A0A8J3AA91-F1
#
_cell.length_a   1.000
_cell.length_b   1.000
_cell.length_c   1.000
_cell.angle_alpha   90.00
_cell.angle_beta   90.00
_cell.angle_gamma   90.00
#
_symmetry.space_group_name_H-M   'P 1'
#
loop_
_entity.id
_entity.type
_entity.pdbx_description
1 polymer ?
#
loop_
_entity_poly.entity_id
_entity_poly.type
_entity_poly.pdbx_seq_one_letter_code
_entity_poly.pdbx_strand_id
1 'polypeptide(L)'
;MVNANLKPVAPDRRARDLAKELTALEREPAGAERAERLAVLVRSAHTERQLNLAMHAAAQCLDDDPDAPALLIDAYAGDTDPEECLRTLSDLRDLARYVDRPDLVAFADRRMHEEALAWVRDGEEHDRRHRLRTVQNAAGRAVADAIRDELRSTP
;
A
#
# COMPACT_ATOMS: atom_id res chain seq x y z
N MET A 1 -14.82 -31.56 18.03
CA MET A 1 -14.11 -30.28 17.89
C MET A 1 -12.71 -30.63 17.42
N VAL A 2 -12.23 -30.31 16.22
CA VAL A 2 -12.27 -29.06 15.47
C VAL A 2 -12.46 -29.40 13.97
N ASN A 3 -13.42 -28.75 13.31
CA ASN A 3 -13.54 -28.76 11.85
C ASN A 3 -12.98 -27.43 11.34
N ALA A 4 -11.76 -27.45 10.80
CA ALA A 4 -11.21 -26.33 10.05
C ALA A 4 -10.92 -26.82 8.62
N ASN A 5 -12.01 -27.16 7.91
CA ASN A 5 -11.95 -27.47 6.50
C ASN A 5 -12.02 -26.14 5.72
N LEU A 6 -10.93 -25.37 5.79
CA LEU A 6 -10.75 -24.14 5.01
C LEU A 6 -10.63 -24.52 3.54
N LYS A 7 -11.77 -24.68 2.87
CA LYS A 7 -11.80 -24.74 1.41
C LYS A 7 -11.24 -23.41 0.89
N PRO A 8 -10.30 -23.42 -0.08
CA PRO A 8 -9.85 -22.20 -0.73
C PRO A 8 -11.08 -21.47 -1.28
N VAL A 9 -11.24 -20.20 -0.87
CA VAL A 9 -12.32 -19.36 -1.36
C VAL A 9 -12.08 -19.18 -2.86
N ALA A 10 -13.03 -19.66 -3.67
CA ALA A 10 -12.95 -19.46 -5.13
C ALA A 10 -12.86 -17.95 -5.41
N PRO A 11 -11.99 -17.49 -6.33
CA PRO A 11 -11.73 -16.06 -6.58
C PRO A 11 -13.02 -15.25 -6.80
N ASP A 12 -14.02 -15.85 -7.45
CA ASP A 12 -15.32 -15.22 -7.69
C ASP A 12 -16.16 -14.95 -6.42
N ARG A 13 -15.93 -15.68 -5.33
CA ARG A 13 -16.61 -15.43 -4.05
C ARG A 13 -16.01 -14.21 -3.36
N ARG A 14 -14.68 -14.13 -3.29
CA ARG A 14 -14.00 -13.02 -2.62
C ARG A 14 -14.27 -11.68 -3.31
N ALA A 15 -14.23 -11.64 -4.65
CA ALA A 15 -14.59 -10.44 -5.41
C ALA A 15 -16.04 -9.98 -5.15
N ARG A 16 -16.99 -10.92 -5.06
CA ARG A 16 -18.40 -10.61 -4.72
C ARG A 16 -18.56 -10.09 -3.30
N ASP A 17 -17.80 -10.64 -2.35
CA ASP A 17 -17.87 -10.21 -0.96
C ASP A 17 -17.29 -8.80 -0.79
N LEU A 18 -16.18 -8.48 -1.47
CA LEU A 18 -15.63 -7.11 -1.54
C LEU A 18 -16.63 -6.12 -2.16
N ALA A 19 -17.32 -6.50 -3.24
CA ALA A 19 -18.33 -5.64 -3.87
C ALA A 19 -19.53 -5.37 -2.94
N LYS A 20 -19.96 -6.39 -2.18
CA LYS A 20 -21.01 -6.22 -1.17
C LYS A 20 -20.57 -5.32 -0.02
N GLU A 21 -19.33 -5.47 0.42
CA GLU A 21 -18.73 -4.64 1.46
C GLU A 21 -18.69 -3.17 1.03
N LEU A 22 -18.25 -2.88 -0.20
CA LEU A 22 -18.30 -1.53 -0.76
C LEU A 22 -19.74 -0.98 -0.80
N THR A 23 -20.69 -1.77 -1.30
CA THR A 23 -22.11 -1.37 -1.35
C THR A 23 -22.69 -1.09 0.04
N ALA A 24 -22.21 -1.79 1.08
CA ALA A 24 -22.63 -1.54 2.45
C ALA A 24 -22.04 -0.22 2.97
N LEU A 25 -20.74 0.00 2.75
CA LEU A 25 -20.05 1.24 3.15
C LEU A 25 -20.65 2.47 2.45
N GLU A 26 -21.03 2.38 1.17
CA GLU A 26 -21.66 3.48 0.41
C GLU A 26 -22.97 4.00 1.03
N ARG A 27 -23.61 3.22 1.90
CA ARG A 27 -24.85 3.60 2.58
C ARG A 27 -24.62 4.22 3.95
N GLU A 28 -23.40 4.13 4.45
CA GLU A 28 -22.99 4.73 5.72
C GLU A 28 -22.68 6.22 5.50
N PRO A 29 -22.89 7.09 6.51
CA PRO A 29 -22.51 8.50 6.40
C PRO A 29 -21.00 8.65 6.18
N ALA A 30 -20.60 9.66 5.40
CA ALA A 30 -19.20 10.03 5.23
C ALA A 30 -18.56 10.45 6.56
N GLY A 31 -17.28 10.13 6.72
CA GLY A 31 -16.44 10.53 7.86
C GLY A 31 -15.31 9.55 8.14
N ALA A 32 -14.46 9.90 9.11
CA ALA A 32 -13.23 9.19 9.47
C ALA A 32 -13.37 7.66 9.58
N GLU A 33 -14.40 7.18 10.28
CA GLU A 33 -14.61 5.73 10.50
C GLU A 33 -14.91 4.99 9.19
N ARG A 34 -15.70 5.60 8.29
CA ARG A 34 -15.97 5.03 6.97
C ARG A 34 -14.73 5.10 6.08
N ALA A 35 -13.97 6.20 6.14
CA ALA A 35 -12.72 6.36 5.41
C ALA A 35 -11.68 5.30 5.80
N GLU A 36 -11.53 4.99 7.09
CA GLU A 36 -10.62 3.96 7.59
C GLU A 36 -10.99 2.58 7.03
N ARG A 37 -12.28 2.21 7.08
CA ARG A 37 -12.78 0.95 6.52
C ARG A 37 -12.62 0.89 5.01
N LEU A 38 -12.84 2.01 4.31
CA LEU A 38 -12.60 2.12 2.87
C LEU A 38 -11.11 1.92 2.55
N ALA A 39 -10.18 2.48 3.32
CA ALA A 39 -8.74 2.28 3.10
C ALA A 39 -8.33 0.80 3.18
N VAL A 40 -8.84 0.07 4.18
CA VAL A 40 -8.64 -1.39 4.31
C VAL A 40 -9.25 -2.14 3.12
N LEU A 41 -10.43 -1.73 2.67
CA LEU A 41 -11.11 -2.32 1.51
C LEU A 41 -10.33 -2.09 0.22
N VAL A 42 -9.77 -0.89 0.01
CA VAL A 42 -8.91 -0.57 -1.15
C VAL A 42 -7.75 -1.55 -1.22
N ARG A 43 -7.03 -1.73 -0.11
CA ARG A 43 -5.90 -2.65 -0.03
C ARG A 43 -6.32 -4.09 -0.34
N SER A 44 -7.43 -4.53 0.23
CA SER A 44 -7.99 -5.87 0.01
C SER A 44 -8.39 -6.09 -1.45
N ALA A 45 -9.05 -5.11 -2.06
CA ALA A 45 -9.46 -5.13 -3.45
C ALA A 45 -8.26 -5.16 -4.41
N HIS A 46 -7.21 -4.38 -4.10
CA HIS A 46 -5.98 -4.35 -4.87
C HIS A 46 -5.28 -5.71 -4.85
N THR A 47 -5.19 -6.34 -3.67
CA THR A 47 -4.61 -7.67 -3.48
C THR A 47 -5.35 -8.74 -4.31
N GLU A 48 -6.67 -8.65 -4.36
CA GLU A 48 -7.55 -9.54 -5.15
C GLU A 48 -7.64 -9.15 -6.63
N ARG A 49 -6.79 -8.22 -7.09
CA ARG A 49 -6.72 -7.70 -8.47
C ARG A 49 -8.05 -7.09 -8.96
N GLN A 50 -8.89 -6.63 -8.05
CA GLN A 50 -10.14 -5.92 -8.34
C GLN A 50 -9.88 -4.42 -8.51
N LEU A 51 -9.10 -4.03 -9.53
CA LEU A 51 -8.59 -2.66 -9.68
C LEU A 51 -9.70 -1.60 -9.75
N ASN A 52 -10.79 -1.87 -10.47
CA ASN A 52 -11.92 -0.93 -10.54
C ASN A 52 -12.58 -0.70 -9.18
N LEU A 53 -12.67 -1.76 -8.36
CA LEU A 53 -13.21 -1.67 -7.02
C LEU A 53 -12.24 -0.90 -6.10
N ALA A 54 -10.95 -1.18 -6.20
CA ALA A 54 -9.92 -0.47 -5.44
C ALA A 54 -9.91 1.03 -5.77
N MET A 55 -9.97 1.41 -7.05
CA MET A 55 -10.03 2.80 -7.47
C MET A 55 -11.29 3.51 -6.97
N HIS A 56 -12.46 2.86 -7.08
CA HIS A 56 -13.73 3.43 -6.60
C HIS A 56 -13.75 3.61 -5.08
N ALA A 57 -13.30 2.61 -4.33
CA ALA A 57 -13.19 2.70 -2.88
C ALA A 57 -12.15 3.75 -2.45
N ALA A 58 -11.04 3.92 -3.20
CA ALA A 58 -10.01 4.91 -2.89
C ALA A 58 -10.51 6.33 -3.11
N ALA A 59 -11.26 6.57 -4.19
CA ALA A 59 -11.90 7.85 -4.44
C ALA A 59 -12.85 8.22 -3.28
N GLN A 60 -13.72 7.29 -2.87
CA GLN A 60 -14.62 7.52 -1.73
C GLN A 60 -13.87 7.76 -0.42
N CYS A 61 -12.82 6.98 -0.14
CA CYS A 61 -12.00 7.13 1.06
C CYS A 61 -11.45 8.55 1.15
N LEU A 62 -10.90 9.04 0.04
CA LEU A 62 -10.27 10.34 -0.07
C LEU A 62 -11.25 11.52 -0.05
N ASP A 63 -12.51 11.30 -0.43
CA ASP A 63 -13.58 12.30 -0.36
C ASP A 63 -14.23 12.36 1.03
N ASP A 64 -14.21 11.24 1.77
CA ASP A 64 -14.86 11.12 3.08
C ASP A 64 -14.09 11.81 4.23
N ASP A 65 -12.75 11.87 4.16
CA ASP A 65 -11.90 12.40 5.23
C ASP A 65 -10.62 13.10 4.72
N PRO A 66 -10.26 14.29 5.24
CA PRO A 66 -9.04 14.99 4.84
C PRO A 66 -7.74 14.24 5.21
N ASP A 67 -7.75 13.40 6.24
CA ASP A 67 -6.62 12.58 6.69
C ASP A 67 -6.57 11.22 5.96
N ALA A 68 -7.50 10.93 5.04
CA ALA A 68 -7.54 9.71 4.24
C ALA A 68 -6.24 9.32 3.52
N PRO A 69 -5.39 10.25 3.03
CA PRO A 69 -4.08 9.87 2.49
C PRO A 69 -3.22 9.09 3.50
N ALA A 70 -3.26 9.46 4.78
CA ALA A 70 -2.54 8.74 5.83
C ALA A 70 -3.15 7.34 6.05
N LEU A 71 -4.48 7.23 6.07
CA LEU A 71 -5.19 5.95 6.21
C LEU A 71 -4.83 4.97 5.08
N LEU A 72 -4.73 5.46 3.84
CA LEU A 72 -4.30 4.64 2.70
C LEU A 72 -2.83 4.22 2.81
N ILE A 73 -1.96 5.12 3.27
CA ILE A 73 -0.55 4.77 3.51
C ILE A 73 -0.44 3.68 4.57
N ASP A 74 -1.13 3.83 5.71
CA ASP A 74 -1.09 2.86 6.80
C ASP A 74 -1.66 1.49 6.36
N ALA A 75 -2.75 1.48 5.59
CA ALA A 75 -3.33 0.25 5.04
C ALA A 75 -2.37 -0.50 4.10
N TYR A 76 -1.49 0.21 3.39
CA TYR A 76 -0.51 -0.39 2.49
C TYR A 76 0.83 -0.67 3.17
N ALA A 77 1.24 0.12 4.15
CA ALA A 77 2.52 0.01 4.86
C ALA A 77 2.47 -0.89 6.10
N GLY A 78 1.31 -1.47 6.45
CA GLY A 78 1.10 -2.26 7.67
C GLY A 78 2.15 -3.34 7.93
N ASP A 79 2.13 -3.95 9.14
CA ASP A 79 3.15 -4.88 9.66
C ASP A 79 3.48 -6.05 8.70
N THR A 80 4.39 -5.77 7.79
CA THR A 80 4.88 -6.67 6.73
C THR A 80 6.40 -6.58 6.70
N ASP A 81 7.04 -7.54 6.05
CA ASP A 81 8.48 -7.41 5.84
C ASP A 81 8.79 -6.20 4.93
N PRO A 82 10.00 -5.61 5.02
CA PRO A 82 10.33 -4.41 4.27
C PRO A 82 10.19 -4.56 2.74
N GLU A 83 10.42 -5.75 2.17
CA GLU A 83 10.28 -5.93 0.72
C GLU A 83 8.81 -5.87 0.31
N GLU A 84 7.95 -6.54 1.09
CA GLU A 84 6.51 -6.44 0.91
C GLU A 84 6.04 -5.00 1.08
N CYS A 85 6.42 -4.30 2.15
CA CYS A 85 6.07 -2.90 2.39
C CYS A 85 6.44 -1.98 1.19
N LEU A 86 7.63 -2.16 0.59
CA LEU A 86 8.02 -1.38 -0.58
C LEU A 86 7.16 -1.71 -1.82
N ARG A 87 6.84 -2.99 -2.02
CA ARG A 87 5.97 -3.41 -3.13
C ARG A 87 4.57 -2.82 -2.98
N THR A 88 4.00 -2.88 -1.77
CA THR A 88 2.67 -2.36 -1.49
C THR A 88 2.62 -0.84 -1.61
N LEU A 89 3.64 -0.12 -1.14
CA LEU A 89 3.71 1.32 -1.34
C LEU A 89 3.85 1.70 -2.83
N SER A 90 4.58 0.92 -3.63
CA SER A 90 4.60 1.12 -5.10
C SER A 90 3.23 0.88 -5.73
N ASP A 91 2.51 -0.16 -5.30
CA ASP A 91 1.14 -0.44 -5.73
C ASP A 91 0.20 0.74 -5.41
N LEU A 92 0.28 1.30 -4.20
CA LEU A 92 -0.49 2.47 -3.80
C LEU A 92 -0.16 3.70 -4.65
N ARG A 93 1.12 3.93 -4.93
CA ARG A 93 1.57 5.02 -5.80
C ARG A 93 0.98 4.90 -7.20
N ASP A 94 0.94 3.69 -7.76
CA ASP A 94 0.34 3.46 -9.08
C ASP A 94 -1.18 3.65 -9.04
N LEU A 95 -1.86 3.16 -8.00
CA LEU A 95 -3.28 3.43 -7.77
C LEU A 95 -3.57 4.93 -7.68
N ALA A 96 -2.75 5.68 -6.94
CA ALA A 96 -2.87 7.13 -6.76
C ALA A 96 -2.75 7.90 -8.09
N ARG A 97 -1.93 7.41 -9.02
CA ARG A 97 -1.87 7.96 -10.39
C ARG A 97 -3.16 7.72 -11.17
N TYR A 98 -3.79 6.55 -11.00
CA TYR A 98 -5.05 6.25 -11.70
C TYR A 98 -6.24 7.07 -11.20
N VAL A 99 -6.21 7.51 -9.94
CA VAL A 99 -7.26 8.36 -9.36
C VAL A 99 -6.89 9.85 -9.37
N ASP A 100 -5.85 10.25 -10.10
CA ASP A 100 -5.39 11.63 -10.25
C ASP A 100 -5.09 12.36 -8.92
N ARG A 101 -4.42 11.67 -7.97
CA ARG A 101 -4.08 12.20 -6.64
C ARG A 101 -2.57 12.42 -6.44
N PRO A 102 -2.02 13.57 -6.89
CA PRO A 102 -0.58 13.83 -6.82
C PRO A 102 -0.06 13.99 -5.39
N ASP A 103 -0.93 14.40 -4.46
CA ASP A 103 -0.64 14.45 -3.03
C ASP A 103 -0.36 13.05 -2.47
N LEU A 104 -1.23 12.08 -2.77
CA LEU A 104 -1.05 10.69 -2.34
C LEU A 104 0.18 10.03 -2.97
N VAL A 105 0.49 10.36 -4.24
CA VAL A 105 1.75 9.95 -4.88
C VAL A 105 2.95 10.44 -4.07
N ALA A 106 2.97 11.72 -3.67
CA ALA A 106 4.06 12.29 -2.89
C ALA A 106 4.18 11.67 -1.49
N PHE A 107 3.05 11.35 -0.84
CA PHE A 107 3.05 10.63 0.44
C PHE A 107 3.62 9.21 0.29
N ALA A 108 3.19 8.47 -0.73
CA ALA A 108 3.68 7.11 -0.98
C ALA A 108 5.18 7.11 -1.31
N ASP A 109 5.65 8.03 -2.17
CA ASP A 109 7.07 8.14 -2.50
C ASP A 109 7.92 8.50 -1.27
N ARG A 110 7.45 9.41 -0.41
CA ARG A 110 8.15 9.76 0.84
C ARG A 110 8.25 8.56 1.78
N ARG A 111 7.12 7.90 2.07
CA ARG A 111 7.09 6.75 2.98
C ARG A 111 7.94 5.60 2.47
N MET A 112 7.88 5.32 1.16
CA MET A 112 8.67 4.27 0.51
C MET A 112 10.17 4.57 0.59
N HIS A 113 10.57 5.84 0.43
CA HIS A 113 11.96 6.24 0.60
C HIS A 113 12.44 6.06 2.05
N GLU A 114 11.65 6.50 3.04
CA GLU A 114 11.97 6.36 4.47
C GLU A 114 12.16 4.89 4.87
N GLU A 115 11.22 4.02 4.48
CA GLU A 115 11.27 2.58 4.75
C GLU A 115 12.45 1.91 4.04
N ALA A 116 12.68 2.23 2.77
CA ALA A 116 13.82 1.71 2.02
C ALA A 116 15.15 2.14 2.64
N LEU A 117 15.27 3.41 3.06
CA LEU A 117 16.48 3.93 3.70
C LEU A 117 16.74 3.24 5.05
N ALA A 118 15.72 3.13 5.90
CA ALA A 118 15.82 2.45 7.18
C ALA A 118 16.25 0.99 7.00
N TRP A 119 15.59 0.28 6.08
CA TRP A 119 15.89 -1.12 5.80
C TRP A 119 17.30 -1.32 5.21
N VAL A 120 17.74 -0.50 4.25
CA VAL A 120 19.11 -0.64 3.71
C VAL A 120 20.15 -0.30 4.79
N ARG A 121 19.91 0.74 5.61
CA ARG A 121 20.84 1.18 6.65
C ARG A 121 21.06 0.12 7.73
N ASP A 122 20.00 -0.55 8.15
CA ASP A 122 20.02 -1.67 9.11
C ASP A 122 20.81 -2.89 8.59
N GLY A 123 20.97 -3.01 7.27
CA GLY A 123 21.75 -4.08 6.67
C GLY A 123 23.25 -3.93 6.89
N GLU A 124 23.91 -5.05 7.12
CA GLU A 124 25.37 -5.14 7.09
C GLU A 124 25.92 -4.75 5.71
N GLU A 125 27.18 -4.33 5.67
CA GLU A 125 27.82 -3.83 4.43
C GLU A 125 27.71 -4.82 3.25
N HIS A 126 27.82 -6.12 3.54
CA HIS A 126 27.71 -7.17 2.54
C HIS A 126 26.27 -7.33 2.00
N ASP A 127 25.25 -7.08 2.82
CA ASP A 127 23.83 -7.20 2.48
C ASP A 127 23.27 -5.95 1.80
N ARG A 128 23.86 -4.78 2.05
CA ARG A 128 23.39 -3.51 1.46
C ARG A 128 23.28 -3.55 -0.05
N ARG A 129 24.20 -4.27 -0.72
CA ARG A 129 24.16 -4.41 -2.19
C ARG A 129 22.94 -5.20 -2.66
N HIS A 130 22.53 -6.23 -1.90
CA HIS A 130 21.33 -6.99 -2.17
C HIS A 130 20.07 -6.13 -1.89
N ARG A 131 19.99 -5.50 -0.71
CA ARG A 131 18.86 -4.63 -0.34
C ARG A 131 18.66 -3.47 -1.33
N LEU A 132 19.74 -2.79 -1.75
CA LEU A 132 19.67 -1.75 -2.79
C LEU A 132 19.13 -2.26 -4.13
N ARG A 133 19.45 -3.52 -4.49
CA ARG A 133 18.90 -4.14 -5.69
C ARG A 133 17.41 -4.43 -5.53
N THR A 134 16.98 -4.89 -4.35
CA THR A 134 15.56 -5.07 -4.05
C THR A 134 14.82 -3.73 -4.11
N VAL A 135 15.35 -2.67 -3.49
CA VAL A 135 14.78 -1.32 -3.58
C VAL A 135 14.69 -0.86 -5.02
N GLN A 136 15.73 -1.08 -5.84
CA GLN A 136 15.68 -0.73 -7.26
C GLN A 136 14.55 -1.44 -8.01
N ASN A 137 14.28 -2.71 -7.68
CA ASN A 137 13.22 -3.49 -8.31
C ASN A 137 11.82 -3.08 -7.83
N ALA A 138 11.66 -2.73 -6.55
CA ALA A 138 10.37 -2.39 -5.95
C ALA A 138 10.00 -0.90 -6.10
N ALA A 139 10.93 0.00 -5.79
CA ALA A 139 10.71 1.45 -5.75
C ALA A 139 11.24 2.19 -6.99
N GLY A 140 12.14 1.55 -7.74
CA GLY A 140 12.76 2.09 -8.94
C GLY A 140 14.20 2.58 -8.72
N ARG A 141 14.92 2.79 -9.83
CA ARG A 141 16.34 3.16 -9.83
C ARG A 141 16.62 4.49 -9.14
N ALA A 142 15.79 5.50 -9.36
CA ALA A 142 15.99 6.83 -8.77
C ALA A 142 16.02 6.78 -7.23
N VAL A 143 15.12 6.01 -6.61
CA VAL A 143 15.06 5.82 -5.16
C VAL A 143 16.31 5.09 -4.65
N ALA A 144 16.71 4.00 -5.32
CA ALA A 144 17.90 3.24 -4.94
C ALA A 144 19.20 4.05 -5.08
N ASP A 145 19.30 4.91 -6.10
CA ASP A 145 20.45 5.78 -6.31
C ASP A 145 20.50 6.87 -5.22
N ALA A 146 19.38 7.51 -4.88
CA ALA A 146 19.30 8.48 -3.78
C ALA A 146 19.74 7.89 -2.43
N ILE A 147 19.23 6.70 -2.08
CA ILE A 147 19.61 6.01 -0.83
C ILE A 147 21.11 5.68 -0.81
N ARG A 148 21.67 5.24 -1.95
CA ARG A 148 23.11 4.96 -2.06
C ARG A 148 23.95 6.21 -1.78
N ASP A 149 23.54 7.35 -2.30
CA ASP A 149 24.26 8.62 -2.14
C ASP A 149 24.15 9.16 -0.72
N GLU A 150 22.99 9.02 -0.07
CA GLU A 150 22.79 9.37 1.35
C GLU A 150 23.64 8.51 2.29
N LEU A 151 23.73 7.20 2.05
CA LEU A 151 24.55 6.29 2.85
C LEU A 151 26.05 6.57 2.71
N ARG A 152 26.50 7.13 1.58
CA ARG A 152 27.89 7.56 1.36
C ARG A 152 28.21 8.92 1.99
N SER A 153 27.19 9.74 2.20
CA SER A 153 27.30 11.10 2.75
C SER A 153 27.13 11.14 4.27
N THR A 154 26.70 10.03 4.88
CA THR A 154 26.61 9.88 6.34
C THR A 154 27.98 9.43 6.87
N PRO A 155 28.69 10.24 7.67
CA PRO A 155 30.02 9.93 8.20
C PRO A 155 30.02 8.78 9.21
#